data_AF-E4NBI7-F1
#
_entry.id   AF-E4NBI7-F1
#
_cell.length_a   1.000
_cell.length_b   1.000
_cell.length_c   1.000
_cell.angle_alpha   90.00
_cell.angle_beta   90.00
_cell.angle_gamma   90.00
#
_symmetry.space_group_name_H-M   'P 1'
#
loop_
_entity.id
_entity.type
_entity.pdbx_description
1 polymer ?
#
loop_
_entity_poly.entity_id
_entity_poly.type
_entity_poly.pdbx_seq_one_letter_code
_entity_poly.pdbx_strand_id
1 'polypeptide(L)'
;MSTVLEQPLLRGVAAEVAALLAERGERDGGFEPSSRFHDDLGFDSVMLMQLKYRIETRFPELGELSLADMVDGLTDVATLAGHLAELAEEDR
;
A
#
# COMPACT_ATOMS: atom_id res chain seq x y z
N MET A 1 2.15 3.90 -20.08
CA MET A 1 3.43 4.66 -20.06
C MET A 1 3.46 5.44 -18.75
N SER A 2 3.44 4.76 -17.59
CA SER A 2 3.16 5.39 -16.28
C SER A 2 4.22 5.10 -15.20
N THR A 3 5.46 4.79 -15.61
CA THR A 3 6.48 4.24 -14.69
C THR A 3 7.17 5.27 -13.79
N VAL A 4 6.87 6.56 -13.94
CA VAL A 4 7.59 7.63 -13.20
C VAL A 4 7.13 7.71 -11.73
N LEU A 5 5.84 7.48 -11.46
CA LEU A 5 5.27 7.56 -10.11
C LEU A 5 5.06 6.18 -9.45
N GLU A 6 4.93 5.11 -10.22
CA GLU A 6 4.76 3.75 -9.68
C GLU A 6 5.91 3.32 -8.76
N GLN A 7 7.17 3.60 -9.13
CA GLN A 7 8.35 3.21 -8.35
C GLN A 7 8.44 3.90 -6.97
N PRO A 8 8.30 5.24 -6.85
CA PRO A 8 8.31 5.89 -5.54
C PRO A 8 7.10 5.51 -4.69
N LEU A 9 5.92 5.33 -5.30
CA LEU A 9 4.72 4.87 -4.58
C LEU A 9 4.90 3.44 -4.06
N LEU A 10 5.37 2.52 -4.90
CA LEU A 10 5.67 1.14 -4.51
C LEU A 10 6.62 1.09 -3.32
N ARG A 11 7.71 1.86 -3.37
CA ARG A 11 8.67 1.93 -2.28
C ARG A 11 8.05 2.50 -1.00
N GLY A 12 7.17 3.50 -1.13
CA GLY A 12 6.49 4.10 0.01
C GLY A 12 5.49 3.16 0.65
N VAL A 13 4.60 2.55 -0.14
CA VAL A 13 3.64 1.54 0.32
C VAL A 13 4.38 0.38 0.98
N ALA A 14 5.43 -0.14 0.34
CA ALA A 14 6.22 -1.22 0.90
C ALA A 14 6.88 -0.84 2.24
N ALA A 15 7.35 0.41 2.39
CA ALA A 15 7.90 0.88 3.66
C ALA A 15 6.85 0.92 4.78
N GLU A 16 5.63 1.35 4.49
CA GLU A 16 4.54 1.38 5.48
C GLU A 16 4.09 -0.03 5.87
N VAL A 17 4.04 -0.95 4.90
CA VAL A 17 3.76 -2.37 5.16
C VAL A 17 4.84 -2.99 6.05
N ALA A 18 6.12 -2.76 5.73
CA ALA A 18 7.23 -3.23 6.55
C ALA A 18 7.17 -2.66 7.97
N ALA A 19 6.79 -1.40 8.14
CA ALA A 19 6.62 -0.78 9.45
C ALA A 19 5.51 -1.48 10.26
N LEU A 20 4.35 -1.73 9.66
CA LEU A 20 3.25 -2.44 10.31
C LEU A 20 3.62 -3.88 10.70
N LEU A 21 4.39 -4.58 9.86
CA LEU A 21 4.90 -5.93 10.18
C LEU A 21 5.95 -5.89 11.30
N ALA A 22 6.84 -4.91 11.29
CA ALA A 22 7.82 -4.71 12.36
C ALA A 22 7.14 -4.43 13.71
N GLU A 23 6.03 -3.68 13.72
CA GLU A 23 5.20 -3.44 14.90
C GLU A 23 4.58 -4.72 15.46
N ARG A 24 4.34 -5.74 14.61
CA ARG A 24 3.91 -7.08 15.04
C ARG A 24 5.05 -7.95 15.58
N GLY A 25 6.30 -7.54 15.40
CA GLY A 25 7.49 -8.31 15.79
C GLY A 25 8.04 -9.24 14.70
N GLU A 26 7.57 -9.10 13.45
CA GLU A 26 8.12 -9.78 12.27
C GLU A 26 9.49 -9.15 11.92
N ARG A 27 10.56 -9.62 12.57
CA ARG A 27 11.91 -9.03 12.47
C ARG A 27 12.66 -9.36 11.17
N ASP A 28 12.18 -10.34 10.41
CA ASP A 28 12.79 -10.82 9.16
C ASP A 28 11.86 -10.62 7.94
N GLY A 29 10.81 -9.81 8.07
CA GLY A 29 9.72 -9.65 7.09
C GLY A 29 10.11 -8.93 5.79
N GLY A 30 11.08 -9.46 5.05
CA GLY A 30 11.23 -9.19 3.63
C GLY A 30 10.08 -9.87 2.90
N PHE A 31 9.00 -9.14 2.65
CA PHE A 31 7.92 -9.60 1.79
C PHE A 31 8.22 -9.26 0.33
N GLU A 32 7.67 -10.04 -0.59
CA GLU A 32 7.74 -9.71 -2.00
C GLU A 32 6.65 -8.69 -2.35
N PRO A 33 6.85 -7.80 -3.34
CA PRO A 33 5.79 -6.91 -3.80
C PRO A 33 4.52 -7.65 -4.25
N SER A 34 4.64 -8.91 -4.66
CA SER A 34 3.53 -9.80 -5.00
C SER A 34 2.92 -10.54 -3.79
N SER A 35 3.43 -10.32 -2.57
CA SER A 35 2.87 -10.91 -1.36
C SER A 35 1.51 -10.32 -1.06
N ARG A 36 0.56 -11.21 -0.78
CA ARG A 36 -0.81 -10.84 -0.51
C ARG A 36 -0.99 -10.31 0.89
N PHE A 37 -1.73 -9.21 1.02
CA PHE A 37 -1.98 -8.59 2.32
C PHE A 37 -2.66 -9.56 3.29
N HIS A 38 -3.73 -10.23 2.87
CA HIS A 38 -4.47 -11.15 3.73
C HIS A 38 -3.81 -12.53 3.85
N ASP A 39 -3.44 -13.14 2.73
CA ASP A 39 -3.00 -14.54 2.72
C ASP A 39 -1.54 -14.70 3.19
N ASP A 40 -0.64 -13.80 2.76
CA ASP A 40 0.79 -13.94 3.04
C ASP A 40 1.23 -13.09 4.24
N LEU A 41 0.77 -11.83 4.31
CA LEU A 41 1.16 -10.89 5.35
C LEU A 41 0.25 -10.93 6.59
N GLY A 42 -0.90 -11.59 6.48
CA GLY A 42 -1.88 -11.71 7.56
C GLY A 42 -2.42 -10.37 8.04
N PHE A 43 -2.60 -9.40 7.14
CA PHE A 43 -3.23 -8.12 7.42
C PHE A 43 -4.71 -8.34 7.74
N ASP A 44 -5.13 -7.79 8.87
CA ASP A 44 -6.53 -7.69 9.26
C ASP A 44 -7.12 -6.33 8.86
N SER A 45 -8.44 -6.18 8.98
CA SER A 45 -9.14 -4.94 8.64
C SER A 45 -8.63 -3.70 9.41
N VAL A 46 -8.10 -3.88 10.62
CA VAL A 46 -7.55 -2.78 11.43
C VAL A 46 -6.19 -2.37 10.90
N MET A 47 -5.34 -3.32 10.52
CA MET A 47 -4.06 -3.05 9.85
C MET A 47 -4.25 -2.37 8.50
N LEU A 48 -5.27 -2.77 7.74
CA LEU A 48 -5.60 -2.12 6.47
C LEU A 48 -6.04 -0.67 6.67
N MET A 49 -6.85 -0.38 7.69
CA MET A 49 -7.20 1.00 8.03
C MET A 49 -5.97 1.82 8.47
N GLN A 50 -5.03 1.21 9.20
CA GLN A 50 -3.79 1.89 9.59
C GLN A 50 -2.89 2.14 8.37
N LEU A 51 -2.76 1.17 7.48
CA LEU A 51 -2.01 1.30 6.23
C LEU A 51 -2.59 2.42 5.37
N LYS A 52 -3.92 2.43 5.19
CA LYS A 52 -4.67 3.50 4.52
C LYS A 52 -4.29 4.87 5.07
N TYR A 53 -4.46 5.05 6.39
CA TYR A 53 -4.19 6.33 7.04
C TYR A 53 -2.72 6.77 6.87
N ARG A 54 -1.77 5.84 6.93
CA ARG A 54 -0.34 6.10 6.70
C ARG A 54 -0.05 6.51 5.26
N ILE A 55 -0.66 5.83 4.28
CA ILE A 55 -0.52 6.16 2.86
C ILE A 55 -1.08 7.56 2.59
N GLU A 56 -2.30 7.86 3.07
CA GLU A 56 -2.93 9.19 2.92
C GLU A 56 -2.08 10.30 3.56
N THR A 57 -1.50 10.02 4.73
CA THR A 57 -0.62 10.97 5.43
C THR A 57 0.69 11.18 4.69
N ARG A 58 1.24 10.12 4.09
CA ARG A 58 2.53 10.15 3.39
C ARG A 58 2.43 10.75 1.98
N PHE A 59 1.31 10.51 1.31
CA PHE A 59 1.03 10.91 -0.05
C PHE A 59 -0.26 11.73 -0.09
N PRO A 60 -0.24 12.99 0.41
CA PRO A 60 -1.43 13.85 0.41
C PRO A 60 -1.92 14.19 -1.01
N GLU A 61 -1.09 13.95 -2.04
CA GLU A 61 -1.44 14.08 -3.45
C GLU A 61 -2.46 13.03 -3.94
N LEU A 62 -2.63 11.93 -3.22
CA LEU A 62 -3.61 10.88 -3.54
C LEU A 62 -5.03 11.22 -3.04
N GLY A 63 -5.17 12.25 -2.22
CA GLY A 63 -6.46 12.61 -1.62
C GLY A 63 -6.98 11.57 -0.63
N GLU A 64 -8.30 11.57 -0.42
CA GLU A 64 -8.97 10.60 0.43
C GLU A 64 -9.17 9.29 -0.34
N LEU A 65 -8.50 8.22 0.12
CA LEU A 65 -8.62 6.90 -0.48
C LEU A 65 -9.93 6.25 -0.01
N SER A 66 -10.66 5.63 -0.92
CA SER A 66 -11.81 4.81 -0.57
C SER A 66 -11.35 3.48 0.00
N LEU A 67 -11.87 3.12 1.18
CA LEU A 67 -11.58 1.81 1.79
C LEU A 67 -12.09 0.65 0.89
N ALA A 68 -13.16 0.87 0.12
CA ALA A 68 -13.67 -0.12 -0.81
C ALA A 68 -12.71 -0.34 -1.99
N ASP A 69 -12.18 0.75 -2.56
CA ASP A 69 -11.24 0.69 -3.68
C ASP A 69 -9.89 0.11 -3.23
N MET A 70 -9.47 0.45 -2.00
CA MET A 70 -8.34 -0.22 -1.38
C MET A 70 -8.60 -1.72 -1.23
N VAL A 71 -9.73 -2.17 -0.68
CA VAL A 71 -9.99 -3.60 -0.47
C VAL A 71 -10.03 -4.38 -1.78
N ASP A 72 -10.51 -3.78 -2.87
CA ASP A 72 -10.49 -4.38 -4.20
C ASP A 72 -9.05 -4.45 -4.78
N GLY A 73 -8.22 -3.43 -4.52
CA GLY A 73 -6.80 -3.37 -4.89
C GLY A 73 -5.82 -4.06 -3.93
N LEU A 74 -6.27 -4.45 -2.72
CA LEU A 74 -5.51 -5.08 -1.64
C LEU A 74 -5.22 -6.57 -1.90
N THR A 75 -5.03 -6.93 -3.17
CA THR A 75 -4.56 -8.27 -3.52
C THR A 75 -3.09 -8.41 -3.11
N ASP A 76 -2.23 -7.45 -3.50
CA ASP A 76 -0.80 -7.44 -3.21
C ASP A 76 -0.23 -6.01 -3.28
N VAL A 77 0.99 -5.83 -2.77
CA VAL A 77 1.62 -4.51 -2.60
C VAL A 77 1.89 -3.82 -3.96
N ALA A 78 2.24 -4.59 -4.99
CA ALA A 78 2.47 -4.05 -6.33
C ALA A 78 1.18 -3.55 -6.97
N THR A 79 0.09 -4.32 -6.87
CA THR A 79 -1.23 -3.93 -7.36
C THR A 79 -1.73 -2.65 -6.69
N LEU A 80 -1.58 -2.54 -5.37
CA LEU A 80 -1.93 -1.31 -4.64
C LEU A 80 -1.11 -0.12 -5.13
N ALA A 81 0.20 -0.27 -5.26
CA ALA A 81 1.07 0.82 -5.72
C ALA A 81 0.75 1.29 -7.14
N GLY A 82 0.42 0.36 -8.04
CA GLY A 82 -0.03 0.67 -9.39
C GLY A 82 -1.34 1.46 -9.39
N HIS A 83 -2.32 1.01 -8.62
CA HIS A 83 -3.61 1.69 -8.51
C HIS A 83 -3.48 3.13 -7.95
N LEU A 84 -2.64 3.31 -6.93
CA LEU A 84 -2.36 4.66 -6.40
C LEU A 84 -1.63 5.54 -7.42
N ALA A 85 -0.78 4.97 -8.27
CA ALA A 85 -0.10 5.74 -9.31
C ALA A 85 -1.09 6.24 -10.36
N GLU A 86 -2.06 5.41 -10.76
CA GLU A 86 -3.14 5.81 -11.68
C GLU A 86 -3.99 6.92 -11.07
N LEU A 87 -4.40 6.79 -9.79
CA LEU A 87 -5.15 7.83 -9.08
C LEU A 87 -4.39 9.16 -9.00
N ALA A 88 -3.07 9.12 -8.76
CA ALA A 88 -2.23 10.31 -8.75
C ALA A 88 -2.11 10.98 -10.14
N GLU A 89 -2.22 10.20 -11.22
CA GLU A 89 -2.22 10.71 -12.59
C GLU A 89 -3.59 11.28 -12.99
N GLU A 90 -4.69 10.72 -12.50
CA GLU A 90 -6.07 11.16 -12.82
C GLU A 90 -6.45 12.51 -12.18
N ASP A 91 -5.89 12.86 -11.02
CA ASP A 91 -6.13 14.16 -10.36
C ASP A 91 -5.32 15.34 -10.97
N ARG A 92 -4.50 15.08 -12.00
CA ARG A 92 -3.61 16.07 -12.63
C ARG A 92 -4.19 16.75 -13.87
#